data_AF-A0A137Q4R8-F1
#
_entry.id   AF-A0A137Q4R8-F1
#
_cell.length_a   1.000
_cell.length_b   1.000
_cell.length_c   1.000
_cell.angle_alpha   90.00
_cell.angle_beta   90.00
_cell.angle_gamma   90.00
#
_symmetry.space_group_name_H-M   'P 1'
#
loop_
_entity.id
_entity.type
_entity.pdbx_description
1 polymer ?
#
loop_
_entity_poly.entity_id
_entity_poly.type
_entity_poly.pdbx_seq_one_letter_code
_entity_poly.pdbx_strand_id
1 'polypeptide(L)'
;REFAKTVYTMAAVPGPGWLCHPCAKATGNDPFKKPQGPRKKKLPADKRVITSFEERRFPSLVSLCVQLITKYIDDVESLGDIGTLNVEAISKALSKNRSLTSENVQLFYNVANTTLTLYDATNLSPDAFQTLAFLNPNLTTLRLDFCGQINDEAFNTMSSSLPALTELELLGPFLVRPPSWINFFATHPNLERFLITQSPRFDLECLETLISSCGSSLQELRLKEIGKIDDEFLQELSRLGSDDYRHRLTYLDLSDPGESCGEEAMIDLLSALGPELVYLNLSNHILLTDAFLSEGILPHTRILRSLILNNLPELTDRGVASFFESWSNNPPLVSLDLSRNHLLADNALTAILEHSGEALEELNVNGWRHLSEDVLISLAIRAPELRKADVGWVRDMTDFVVKAWVDGTPQGGVETKLKGGKEEKDPNAMQVDTVVVRTGGCKKLEEVKVWGCNRITLKCPRRVRNLFSDMKRADGWFVEGHEYLWY
;
A
#
# COMPACT_ATOMS: atom_id res chain seq x y z
N ARG A 1 44.78 26.67 65.67
CA ARG A 1 43.74 26.11 64.76
C ARG A 1 44.48 25.17 63.82
N GLU A 2 44.16 23.88 63.84
CA GLU A 2 44.76 22.90 62.94
C GLU A 2 44.28 23.12 61.52
N PHE A 3 45.21 23.15 60.56
CA PHE A 3 44.91 23.33 59.15
C PHE A 3 44.92 21.96 58.47
N ALA A 4 43.74 21.37 58.27
CA ALA A 4 43.58 20.09 57.60
C ALA A 4 43.69 20.28 56.07
N LYS A 5 44.71 19.68 55.46
CA LYS A 5 44.92 19.73 54.02
C LYS A 5 44.02 18.71 53.33
N THR A 6 43.15 19.17 52.44
CA THR A 6 42.30 18.33 51.58
C THR A 6 42.73 18.45 50.12
N VAL A 7 42.18 17.60 49.26
CA VAL A 7 42.43 17.60 47.80
C VAL A 7 42.06 18.94 47.13
N TYR A 8 41.21 19.75 47.78
CA TYR A 8 40.74 21.04 47.28
C TYR A 8 41.55 22.23 47.82
N THR A 9 42.65 21.99 48.55
CA THR A 9 43.48 23.05 49.13
C THR A 9 44.47 23.57 48.10
N MET A 10 44.49 24.88 47.85
CA MET A 10 45.35 25.50 46.83
C MET A 10 46.64 26.08 47.42
N ALA A 11 47.73 26.05 46.65
CA ALA A 11 48.99 26.69 47.04
C ALA A 11 48.90 28.22 46.89
N ALA A 12 49.54 28.96 47.81
CA ALA A 12 49.63 30.41 47.73
C ALA A 12 50.65 30.84 46.65
N VAL A 13 50.31 31.87 45.86
CA VAL A 13 51.19 32.45 44.84
C VAL A 13 51.23 33.98 45.00
N PRO A 14 52.42 34.60 45.16
CA PRO A 14 53.73 33.95 45.34
C PRO A 14 53.83 33.28 46.73
N GLY A 15 54.56 32.15 46.80
CA GLY A 15 54.66 31.32 48.00
C GLY A 15 55.59 31.88 49.09
N PRO A 16 55.81 31.15 50.22
CA PRO A 16 55.41 29.75 50.48
C PRO A 16 54.14 29.61 51.35
N GLY A 17 53.26 28.63 51.04
CA GLY A 17 52.11 28.28 51.89
C GLY A 17 50.91 27.69 51.15
N TRP A 18 49.86 27.32 51.89
CA TRP A 18 48.56 26.87 51.37
C TRP A 18 47.46 27.83 51.82
N LEU A 19 46.51 28.13 50.93
CA LEU A 19 45.40 29.02 51.22
C LEU A 19 44.27 28.25 51.90
N CYS A 20 43.70 28.82 52.96
CA CYS A 20 42.41 28.34 53.48
C CYS A 20 41.28 28.71 52.52
N HIS A 21 40.14 28.02 52.63
CA HIS A 21 38.99 28.22 51.74
C HIS A 21 38.51 29.69 51.64
N PRO A 22 38.38 30.45 52.75
CA PRO A 22 38.09 31.89 52.69
C PRO A 22 39.12 32.70 51.89
N CYS A 23 40.42 32.41 52.05
CA CYS A 23 41.49 33.12 51.35
C CYS A 23 41.52 32.78 49.86
N ALA A 24 41.31 31.51 49.48
CA ALA A 24 41.23 31.08 48.08
C ALA A 24 40.07 31.78 47.34
N LYS A 25 38.91 31.89 48.01
CA LYS A 25 37.73 32.61 47.49
C LYS A 25 37.97 34.11 47.34
N ALA A 26 38.69 34.73 48.29
CA ALA A 26 39.06 36.15 48.21
C ALA A 26 40.01 36.43 47.02
N THR A 27 40.87 35.48 46.66
CA THR A 27 41.74 35.55 45.47
C THR A 27 41.05 35.16 44.15
N GLY A 28 39.74 34.90 44.17
CA GLY A 28 38.95 34.60 42.96
C GLY A 28 39.01 33.14 42.47
N ASN A 29 39.79 32.29 43.12
CA ASN A 29 39.96 30.87 42.79
C ASN A 29 39.15 30.02 43.78
N ASP A 30 37.87 29.81 43.47
CA ASP A 30 36.96 28.95 44.24
C ASP A 30 36.93 27.53 43.65
N PRO A 31 37.46 26.50 44.34
CA PRO A 31 37.52 25.12 43.85
C PRO A 31 36.15 24.49 43.57
N PHE A 32 35.06 25.07 44.05
CA PHE A 32 33.69 24.57 43.86
C PHE A 32 32.89 25.36 42.80
N LYS A 33 33.50 26.36 42.18
CA LYS A 33 32.86 27.15 41.12
C LYS A 33 32.89 26.35 39.82
N LYS A 34 31.74 25.74 39.47
CA LYS A 34 31.55 25.09 38.15
C LYS A 34 31.97 26.06 37.04
N PRO A 35 32.80 25.64 36.05
CA PRO A 35 33.22 26.52 34.98
C PRO A 35 31.98 27.00 34.22
N GLN A 36 31.68 28.29 34.33
CA GLN A 36 30.80 28.96 33.38
C GLN A 36 31.58 29.04 32.08
N GLY A 37 31.40 28.03 31.23
CA GLY A 37 31.85 28.09 29.84
C GLY A 37 31.36 29.38 29.19
N PRO A 38 32.08 29.91 28.19
CA PRO A 38 31.75 31.18 27.56
C PRO A 38 30.29 31.17 27.15
N ARG A 39 29.54 32.21 27.56
CA ARG A 39 28.17 32.45 27.10
C ARG A 39 28.18 32.42 25.58
N LYS A 40 27.78 31.30 24.98
CA LYS A 40 27.52 31.22 23.55
C LYS A 40 26.52 32.33 23.26
N LYS A 41 26.95 33.38 22.55
CA LYS A 41 26.02 34.26 21.85
C LYS A 41 25.14 33.31 21.04
N LYS A 42 23.84 33.28 21.34
CA LYS A 42 22.88 32.66 20.43
C LYS A 42 23.08 33.41 19.12
N LEU A 43 23.73 32.78 18.15
CA LEU A 43 23.52 33.10 16.75
C LEU A 43 22.00 33.20 16.59
N PRO A 44 21.47 34.22 15.86
CA PRO A 44 20.05 34.29 15.62
C PRO A 44 19.67 32.92 15.10
N ALA A 45 18.93 32.15 15.91
CA ALA A 45 18.34 30.92 15.44
C ALA A 45 17.64 31.36 14.17
N ASP A 46 18.02 30.79 13.04
CA ASP A 46 17.24 30.94 11.83
C ASP A 46 15.89 30.38 12.24
N LYS A 47 14.98 31.28 12.65
CA LYS A 47 13.62 30.98 13.08
C LYS A 47 12.82 30.67 11.83
N ARG A 48 13.34 29.76 11.01
CA ARG A 48 12.51 28.77 10.39
C ARG A 48 12.21 27.75 11.48
N VAL A 49 11.35 28.19 12.40
CA VAL A 49 10.36 27.28 12.95
C VAL A 49 9.62 26.78 11.72
N ILE A 50 10.14 25.73 11.09
CA ILE A 50 9.35 24.95 10.18
C ILE A 50 8.40 24.21 11.11
N THR A 51 7.31 24.88 11.49
CA THR A 51 6.07 24.23 11.93
C THR A 51 5.58 23.45 10.72
N SER A 52 6.23 22.33 10.45
CA SER A 52 5.90 21.42 9.37
C SER A 52 4.84 20.43 9.85
N PHE A 53 3.75 20.98 10.34
CA PHE A 53 2.46 20.33 10.37
C PHE A 53 1.45 21.43 10.08
N GLU A 54 1.30 21.77 8.80
CA GLU A 54 0.03 22.30 8.36
C GLU A 54 -0.92 21.11 8.33
N GLU A 55 -1.51 20.83 9.48
CA GLU A 55 -2.82 20.21 9.51
C GLU A 55 -3.68 21.04 8.54
N ARG A 56 -4.22 20.41 7.48
CA ARG A 56 -5.20 21.10 6.64
C ARG A 56 -6.39 21.41 7.54
N ARG A 57 -6.38 22.59 8.16
CA ARG A 57 -7.44 23.04 9.07
C ARG A 57 -8.78 23.22 8.36
N PHE A 58 -8.75 23.30 7.04
CA PHE A 58 -9.93 23.54 6.22
C PHE A 58 -9.96 22.58 5.02
N PRO A 59 -11.11 21.96 4.73
CA PRO A 59 -11.32 21.20 3.51
C PRO A 59 -11.14 22.08 2.26
N SER A 60 -10.82 21.48 1.12
CA SER A 60 -10.76 22.21 -0.15
C SER A 60 -12.15 22.71 -0.55
N LEU A 61 -12.23 23.75 -1.38
CA LEU A 61 -13.51 24.21 -1.93
C LEU A 61 -14.24 23.07 -2.67
N VAL A 62 -13.50 22.24 -3.42
CA VAL A 62 -14.07 21.04 -4.08
C VAL A 62 -14.67 20.09 -3.05
N SER A 63 -13.95 19.79 -1.95
CA SER A 63 -14.47 18.94 -0.88
C SER A 63 -15.72 19.53 -0.22
N LEU A 64 -15.78 20.84 -0.01
CA LEU A 64 -16.97 21.52 0.53
C LEU A 64 -18.14 21.48 -0.45
N CYS A 65 -17.89 21.71 -1.74
CA CYS A 65 -18.93 21.60 -2.78
C CYS A 65 -19.47 20.18 -2.87
N VAL A 66 -18.59 19.16 -2.87
CA VAL A 66 -19.00 17.76 -2.86
C VAL A 66 -19.84 17.45 -1.62
N GLN A 67 -19.42 17.87 -0.43
CA GLN A 67 -20.21 17.70 0.79
C GLN A 67 -21.59 18.37 0.72
N LEU A 68 -21.66 19.57 0.14
CA LEU A 68 -22.90 20.31 0.01
C LEU A 68 -23.84 19.66 -1.02
N ILE A 69 -23.31 19.23 -2.16
CA ILE A 69 -24.05 18.47 -3.17
C ILE A 69 -24.57 17.16 -2.56
N THR A 70 -23.72 16.39 -1.89
CA THR A 70 -24.10 15.15 -1.21
C THR A 70 -25.20 15.38 -0.17
N LYS A 71 -25.17 16.51 0.56
CA LYS A 71 -26.18 16.84 1.58
C LYS A 71 -27.55 17.16 0.98
N TYR A 72 -27.60 17.73 -0.21
CA TYR A 72 -28.82 18.16 -0.89
C TYR A 72 -29.05 17.39 -2.20
N ILE A 73 -28.54 16.15 -2.28
CA ILE A 73 -28.49 15.40 -3.55
C ILE A 73 -29.89 15.13 -4.10
N ASP A 74 -30.88 14.95 -3.22
CA ASP A 74 -32.27 14.70 -3.60
C ASP A 74 -32.97 15.94 -4.17
N ASP A 75 -32.43 17.14 -3.89
CA ASP A 75 -32.92 18.42 -4.44
C ASP A 75 -32.19 18.80 -5.75
N VAL A 76 -31.25 17.98 -6.22
CA VAL A 76 -30.52 18.20 -7.47
C VAL A 76 -31.20 17.41 -8.58
N GLU A 77 -31.86 18.11 -9.52
CA GLU A 77 -32.55 17.48 -10.65
C GLU A 77 -31.57 16.98 -11.73
N SER A 78 -30.46 17.68 -11.92
CA SER A 78 -29.34 17.26 -12.75
C SER A 78 -28.09 18.00 -12.31
N LEU A 79 -26.94 17.33 -12.36
CA LEU A 79 -25.67 17.94 -12.01
C LEU A 79 -25.20 18.96 -13.06
N GLY A 80 -25.74 18.93 -14.29
CA GLY A 80 -25.29 19.78 -15.42
C GLY A 80 -23.96 19.29 -16.01
N ASP A 81 -23.18 20.20 -16.62
CA ASP A 81 -21.83 19.92 -17.15
C ASP A 81 -20.79 19.78 -16.01
N ILE A 82 -20.99 18.80 -15.14
CA ILE A 82 -19.98 18.41 -14.16
C ILE A 82 -18.93 17.56 -14.89
N GLY A 83 -17.70 18.05 -14.96
CA GLY A 83 -16.58 17.27 -15.51
C GLY A 83 -16.46 15.90 -14.83
N THR A 84 -16.05 14.88 -15.59
CA THR A 84 -16.01 13.47 -15.16
C THR A 84 -15.32 13.24 -13.81
N LEU A 85 -14.23 13.96 -13.54
CA LEU A 85 -13.49 13.90 -12.26
C LEU A 85 -14.34 14.28 -11.04
N ASN A 86 -15.30 15.19 -11.21
CA ASN A 86 -16.18 15.63 -10.14
C ASN A 86 -17.33 14.63 -9.92
N VAL A 87 -17.80 13.95 -10.98
CA VAL A 87 -18.82 12.90 -10.88
C VAL A 87 -18.30 11.71 -10.05
N GLU A 88 -17.06 11.28 -10.31
CA GLU A 88 -16.42 10.23 -9.53
C GLU A 88 -16.24 10.61 -8.06
N ALA A 89 -15.82 11.87 -7.79
CA ALA A 89 -15.69 12.37 -6.42
C ALA A 89 -17.02 12.43 -5.66
N ILE A 90 -18.11 12.82 -6.34
CA ILE A 90 -19.46 12.82 -5.77
C ILE A 90 -19.93 11.38 -5.52
N SER A 91 -19.75 10.45 -6.47
CA SER A 91 -20.06 9.02 -6.30
C SER A 91 -19.34 8.45 -5.07
N LYS A 92 -18.02 8.68 -4.94
CA LYS A 92 -17.23 8.29 -3.76
C LYS A 92 -17.77 8.89 -2.47
N ALA A 93 -18.15 10.18 -2.47
CA ALA A 93 -18.67 10.84 -1.28
C ALA A 93 -20.05 10.31 -0.86
N LEU A 94 -20.95 10.05 -1.82
CA LEU A 94 -22.26 9.44 -1.55
C LEU A 94 -22.10 8.03 -0.99
N SER A 95 -21.21 7.22 -1.57
CA SER A 95 -20.94 5.86 -1.09
C SER A 95 -20.35 5.86 0.32
N LYS A 96 -19.43 6.77 0.65
CA LYS A 96 -18.90 6.91 2.02
C LYS A 96 -20.00 7.22 3.05
N ASN A 97 -21.02 7.97 2.65
CA ASN A 97 -22.16 8.33 3.50
C ASN A 97 -23.34 7.34 3.36
N ARG A 98 -23.19 6.24 2.61
CA ARG A 98 -24.26 5.27 2.30
C ARG A 98 -25.55 5.92 1.80
N SER A 99 -25.40 7.01 1.03
CA SER A 99 -26.51 7.87 0.62
C SER A 99 -26.88 7.71 -0.86
N LEU A 100 -26.29 6.75 -1.57
CA LEU A 100 -26.69 6.42 -2.94
C LEU A 100 -27.99 5.59 -2.90
N THR A 101 -29.04 6.05 -3.57
CA THR A 101 -30.37 5.42 -3.59
C THR A 101 -30.93 5.33 -5.01
N SER A 102 -32.02 4.57 -5.21
CA SER A 102 -32.67 4.44 -6.52
C SER A 102 -33.18 5.78 -7.09
N GLU A 103 -33.45 6.76 -6.25
CA GLU A 103 -33.90 8.10 -6.65
C GLU A 103 -32.75 8.96 -7.17
N ASN A 104 -31.62 9.01 -6.44
CA ASN A 104 -30.51 9.90 -6.76
C ASN A 104 -29.46 9.27 -7.70
N VAL A 105 -29.44 7.95 -7.87
CA VAL A 105 -28.49 7.27 -8.75
C VAL A 105 -28.65 7.68 -10.22
N GLN A 106 -29.86 8.13 -10.60
CA GLN A 106 -30.17 8.62 -11.95
C GLN A 106 -29.27 9.78 -12.37
N LEU A 107 -28.72 10.54 -11.42
CA LEU A 107 -27.78 11.64 -11.66
C LEU A 107 -26.47 11.18 -12.29
N PHE A 108 -26.14 9.89 -12.16
CA PHE A 108 -24.94 9.28 -12.73
C PHE A 108 -25.19 8.65 -14.10
N TYR A 109 -26.45 8.58 -14.54
CA TYR A 109 -26.81 7.94 -15.81
C TYR A 109 -26.78 8.93 -16.96
N ASN A 110 -26.16 8.52 -18.06
CA ASN A 110 -26.02 9.32 -19.25
C ASN A 110 -25.68 8.40 -20.42
N VAL A 111 -26.33 8.63 -21.57
CA VAL A 111 -26.10 7.91 -22.82
C VAL A 111 -24.65 8.08 -23.30
N ALA A 112 -23.99 9.19 -22.97
CA ALA A 112 -22.60 9.45 -23.33
C ALA A 112 -21.58 8.69 -22.44
N ASN A 113 -22.01 8.06 -21.34
CA ASN A 113 -21.08 7.34 -20.47
C ASN A 113 -20.54 6.10 -21.18
N THR A 114 -19.21 5.99 -21.21
CA THR A 114 -18.50 4.76 -21.56
C THR A 114 -18.06 3.97 -20.34
N THR A 115 -17.94 4.65 -19.19
CA THR A 115 -17.54 4.05 -17.92
C THR A 115 -18.49 4.48 -16.81
N LEU A 116 -18.83 3.55 -15.91
CA LEU A 116 -19.62 3.84 -14.72
C LEU A 116 -19.11 3.04 -13.53
N THR A 117 -18.94 3.72 -12.39
CA THR A 117 -18.55 3.10 -11.12
C THR A 117 -19.44 3.60 -9.98
N LEU A 118 -20.08 2.66 -9.29
CA LEU A 118 -20.87 2.91 -8.08
C LEU A 118 -20.22 2.16 -6.92
N TYR A 119 -19.65 2.89 -5.95
CA TYR A 119 -18.82 2.32 -4.87
C TYR A 119 -19.62 1.74 -3.69
N ASP A 120 -20.92 1.99 -3.63
CA ASP A 120 -21.83 1.39 -2.66
C ASP A 120 -23.24 1.38 -3.24
N ALA A 121 -23.63 0.25 -3.83
CA ALA A 121 -24.93 -0.01 -4.43
C ALA A 121 -25.87 -0.76 -3.48
N THR A 122 -25.58 -0.78 -2.16
CA THR A 122 -26.34 -1.55 -1.16
C THR A 122 -27.83 -1.19 -1.17
N ASN A 123 -28.14 0.08 -1.38
CA ASN A 123 -29.51 0.61 -1.33
C ASN A 123 -30.18 0.72 -2.71
N LEU A 124 -29.56 0.19 -3.79
CA LEU A 124 -30.19 0.20 -5.11
C LEU A 124 -31.14 -0.98 -5.27
N SER A 125 -32.35 -0.71 -5.76
CA SER A 125 -33.33 -1.73 -6.10
C SER A 125 -33.00 -2.42 -7.44
N PRO A 126 -33.56 -3.63 -7.71
CA PRO A 126 -33.47 -4.26 -9.03
C PRO A 126 -33.86 -3.34 -10.19
N ASP A 127 -34.93 -2.54 -10.02
CA ASP A 127 -35.40 -1.59 -11.04
C ASP A 127 -34.40 -0.46 -11.32
N ALA A 128 -33.62 -0.04 -10.31
CA ALA A 128 -32.55 0.93 -10.51
C ALA A 128 -31.43 0.35 -11.39
N PHE A 129 -31.07 -0.92 -11.18
CA PHE A 129 -30.10 -1.62 -12.04
C PHE A 129 -30.61 -1.81 -13.47
N GLN A 130 -31.91 -2.06 -13.65
CA GLN A 130 -32.51 -2.09 -14.99
C GLN A 130 -32.44 -0.70 -15.65
N THR A 131 -32.80 0.33 -14.91
CA THR A 131 -32.76 1.71 -15.40
C THR A 131 -31.34 2.15 -15.78
N LEU A 132 -30.34 1.76 -14.98
CA LEU A 132 -28.92 1.92 -15.31
C LEU A 132 -28.62 1.37 -16.70
N ALA A 133 -29.00 0.13 -16.96
CA ALA A 133 -28.72 -0.51 -18.24
C ALA A 133 -29.40 0.23 -19.41
N PHE A 134 -30.65 0.67 -19.24
CA PHE A 134 -31.38 1.39 -20.29
C PHE A 134 -30.84 2.80 -20.56
N LEU A 135 -30.34 3.50 -19.54
CA LEU A 135 -29.88 4.89 -19.64
C LEU A 135 -28.38 5.02 -19.91
N ASN A 136 -27.65 3.90 -19.99
CA ASN A 136 -26.23 3.86 -20.29
C ASN A 136 -25.87 2.86 -21.42
N PRO A 137 -26.49 2.93 -22.61
CA PRO A 137 -26.33 1.91 -23.67
C PRO A 137 -24.93 1.81 -24.28
N ASN A 138 -24.06 2.79 -24.04
CA ASN A 138 -22.69 2.85 -24.61
C ASN A 138 -21.59 2.45 -23.61
N LEU A 139 -21.95 1.84 -22.46
CA LEU A 139 -20.95 1.41 -21.49
C LEU A 139 -20.04 0.33 -22.07
N THR A 140 -18.74 0.55 -21.93
CA THR A 140 -17.69 -0.44 -22.14
C THR A 140 -17.19 -0.98 -20.81
N THR A 141 -17.28 -0.17 -19.74
CA THR A 141 -16.82 -0.51 -18.39
C THR A 141 -17.90 -0.27 -17.35
N LEU A 142 -18.23 -1.31 -16.59
CA LEU A 142 -19.17 -1.22 -15.47
C LEU A 142 -18.58 -1.82 -14.20
N ARG A 143 -18.55 -1.02 -13.13
CA ARG A 143 -18.20 -1.47 -11.79
C ARG A 143 -19.32 -1.17 -10.80
N LEU A 144 -19.80 -2.20 -10.10
CA LEU A 144 -20.81 -2.08 -9.04
C LEU A 144 -20.31 -2.74 -7.76
N ASP A 145 -20.04 -1.91 -6.75
CA ASP A 145 -19.62 -2.38 -5.44
C ASP A 145 -20.83 -2.55 -4.51
N PHE A 146 -20.85 -3.62 -3.70
CA PHE A 146 -21.94 -3.95 -2.79
C PHE A 146 -23.32 -4.06 -3.47
N CYS A 147 -23.37 -4.64 -4.68
CA CYS A 147 -24.60 -4.78 -5.47
C CYS A 147 -25.47 -5.96 -5.03
N GLY A 148 -25.70 -6.11 -3.72
CA GLY A 148 -26.39 -7.27 -3.12
C GLY A 148 -27.82 -7.52 -3.60
N GLN A 149 -28.47 -6.49 -4.15
CA GLN A 149 -29.85 -6.57 -4.63
C GLN A 149 -29.97 -6.86 -6.13
N ILE A 150 -28.87 -6.99 -6.89
CA ILE A 150 -28.94 -7.29 -8.33
C ILE A 150 -29.42 -8.73 -8.56
N ASN A 151 -30.67 -8.88 -9.00
CA ASN A 151 -31.30 -10.16 -9.26
C ASN A 151 -31.18 -10.59 -10.73
N ASP A 152 -31.69 -11.78 -11.05
CA ASP A 152 -31.64 -12.34 -12.40
C ASP A 152 -32.32 -11.44 -13.46
N GLU A 153 -33.44 -10.81 -13.13
CA GLU A 153 -34.15 -9.92 -14.05
C GLU A 153 -33.30 -8.70 -14.41
N ALA A 154 -32.79 -8.00 -13.40
CA ALA A 154 -31.92 -6.85 -13.59
C ALA A 154 -30.62 -7.20 -14.34
N PHE A 155 -30.02 -8.34 -14.02
CA PHE A 155 -28.80 -8.79 -14.68
C PHE A 155 -29.05 -9.17 -16.15
N ASN A 156 -30.16 -9.83 -16.46
CA ASN A 156 -30.51 -10.13 -17.86
C ASN A 156 -30.88 -8.88 -18.67
N THR A 157 -31.41 -7.84 -18.04
CA THR A 157 -31.58 -6.53 -18.67
C THR A 157 -30.23 -5.91 -19.02
N MET A 158 -29.21 -6.02 -18.14
CA MET A 158 -27.83 -5.62 -18.49
C MET A 158 -27.30 -6.43 -19.67
N SER A 159 -27.51 -7.75 -19.69
CA SER A 159 -27.05 -8.62 -20.79
C SER A 159 -27.59 -8.21 -22.16
N SER A 160 -28.79 -7.61 -22.22
CA SER A 160 -29.43 -7.21 -23.48
C SER A 160 -29.25 -5.73 -23.82
N SER A 161 -29.04 -4.88 -22.81
CA SER A 161 -29.04 -3.42 -22.98
C SER A 161 -27.64 -2.79 -22.96
N LEU A 162 -26.59 -3.56 -22.65
CA LEU A 162 -25.19 -3.10 -22.62
C LEU A 162 -24.30 -3.84 -23.64
N PRO A 163 -24.62 -3.83 -24.95
CA PRO A 163 -23.96 -4.67 -25.95
C PRO A 163 -22.49 -4.34 -26.21
N ALA A 164 -22.02 -3.16 -25.78
CA ALA A 164 -20.63 -2.71 -25.93
C ALA A 164 -19.75 -3.06 -24.72
N LEU A 165 -20.30 -3.72 -23.70
CA LEU A 165 -19.60 -3.96 -22.44
C LEU A 165 -18.47 -4.99 -22.63
N THR A 166 -17.25 -4.58 -22.32
CA THR A 166 -16.05 -5.42 -22.37
C THR A 166 -15.44 -5.65 -20.99
N GLU A 167 -15.86 -4.89 -19.98
CA GLU A 167 -15.29 -4.93 -18.64
C GLU A 167 -16.39 -4.86 -17.57
N LEU A 168 -16.48 -5.91 -16.75
CA LEU A 168 -17.45 -6.02 -15.67
C LEU A 168 -16.74 -6.32 -14.34
N GLU A 169 -16.93 -5.46 -13.34
CA GLU A 169 -16.50 -5.69 -11.95
C GLU A 169 -17.70 -5.63 -11.00
N LEU A 170 -17.97 -6.72 -10.27
CA LEU A 170 -19.08 -6.83 -9.33
C LEU A 170 -18.63 -7.33 -7.96
N LEU A 171 -18.96 -6.59 -6.91
CA LEU A 171 -18.80 -7.02 -5.52
C LEU A 171 -20.16 -7.34 -4.88
N GLY A 172 -20.30 -8.59 -4.47
CA GLY A 172 -21.51 -9.10 -3.81
C GLY A 172 -22.74 -9.23 -4.70
N PRO A 173 -22.70 -9.73 -5.96
CA PRO A 173 -23.90 -10.01 -6.74
C PRO A 173 -24.62 -11.29 -6.25
N PHE A 174 -24.98 -11.34 -4.97
CA PHE A 174 -25.45 -12.55 -4.29
C PHE A 174 -26.73 -13.14 -4.88
N LEU A 175 -27.53 -12.37 -5.63
CA LEU A 175 -28.82 -12.78 -6.14
C LEU A 175 -28.78 -13.37 -7.56
N VAL A 176 -27.71 -13.15 -8.34
CA VAL A 176 -27.54 -13.65 -9.71
C VAL A 176 -27.30 -15.17 -9.70
N ARG A 177 -28.04 -15.90 -10.53
CA ARG A 177 -28.00 -17.36 -10.65
C ARG A 177 -27.27 -17.81 -11.92
N PRO A 178 -26.81 -19.07 -11.99
CA PRO A 178 -26.06 -19.60 -13.14
C PRO A 178 -26.68 -19.32 -14.51
N PRO A 179 -28.00 -19.50 -14.74
CA PRO A 179 -28.58 -19.23 -16.06
C PRO A 179 -28.38 -17.79 -16.55
N SER A 180 -28.37 -16.81 -15.64
CA SER A 180 -28.17 -15.40 -15.96
C SER A 180 -26.69 -15.10 -16.28
N TRP A 181 -25.75 -15.74 -15.58
CA TRP A 181 -24.31 -15.67 -15.92
C TRP A 181 -24.03 -16.27 -17.29
N ILE A 182 -24.56 -17.46 -17.55
CA ILE A 182 -24.43 -18.16 -18.83
C ILE A 182 -24.96 -17.30 -19.98
N ASN A 183 -26.16 -16.72 -19.82
CA ASN A 183 -26.74 -15.80 -20.80
C ASN A 183 -25.87 -14.54 -21.01
N PHE A 184 -25.31 -13.98 -19.93
CA PHE A 184 -24.43 -12.82 -20.03
C PHE A 184 -23.17 -13.14 -20.86
N PHE A 185 -22.48 -14.24 -20.60
CA PHE A 185 -21.29 -14.61 -21.36
C PHE A 185 -21.60 -14.92 -22.83
N ALA A 186 -22.72 -15.59 -23.11
CA ALA A 186 -23.16 -15.87 -24.47
C ALA A 186 -23.46 -14.59 -25.28
N THR A 187 -23.84 -13.50 -24.60
CA THR A 187 -24.14 -12.20 -25.23
C THR A 187 -22.92 -11.27 -25.30
N HIS A 188 -21.84 -11.56 -24.57
CA HIS A 188 -20.63 -10.72 -24.48
C HIS A 188 -19.35 -11.49 -24.85
N PRO A 189 -19.22 -12.03 -26.09
CA PRO A 189 -18.05 -12.84 -26.48
C PRO A 189 -16.72 -12.05 -26.51
N ASN A 190 -16.78 -10.72 -26.51
CA ASN A 190 -15.60 -9.84 -26.49
C ASN A 190 -15.26 -9.35 -25.07
N LEU A 191 -15.73 -10.03 -24.03
CA LEU A 191 -15.44 -9.66 -22.65
C LEU A 191 -13.94 -9.81 -22.35
N GLU A 192 -13.28 -8.70 -22.04
CA GLU A 192 -11.84 -8.64 -21.77
C GLU A 192 -11.54 -8.72 -20.28
N ARG A 193 -12.42 -8.18 -19.43
CA ARG A 193 -12.23 -8.15 -17.97
C ARG A 193 -13.48 -8.63 -17.25
N PHE A 194 -13.34 -9.72 -16.49
CA PHE A 194 -14.40 -10.25 -15.66
C PHE A 194 -13.93 -10.40 -14.22
N LEU A 195 -14.37 -9.50 -13.36
CA LEU A 195 -13.92 -9.43 -11.97
C LEU A 195 -15.12 -9.57 -11.03
N ILE A 196 -15.26 -10.71 -10.37
CA ILE A 196 -16.31 -10.92 -9.37
C ILE A 196 -15.71 -11.16 -7.99
N THR A 197 -16.39 -10.66 -6.98
CA THR A 197 -16.07 -10.91 -5.58
C THR A 197 -17.35 -11.26 -4.83
N GLN A 198 -17.31 -12.31 -3.99
CA GLN A 198 -18.46 -12.74 -3.19
C GLN A 198 -19.70 -13.12 -4.04
N SER A 199 -19.51 -14.01 -5.01
CA SER A 199 -20.61 -14.56 -5.83
C SER A 199 -20.81 -16.06 -5.54
N PRO A 200 -21.53 -16.43 -4.46
CA PRO A 200 -21.63 -17.82 -4.00
C PRO A 200 -22.37 -18.75 -4.97
N ARG A 201 -23.04 -18.20 -5.99
CA ARG A 201 -23.81 -18.97 -6.97
C ARG A 201 -23.05 -19.26 -8.25
N PHE A 202 -21.94 -18.58 -8.52
CA PHE A 202 -21.08 -18.83 -9.68
C PHE A 202 -20.44 -20.22 -9.58
N ASP A 203 -20.81 -21.17 -10.45
CA ASP A 203 -20.32 -22.56 -10.49
C ASP A 203 -19.52 -22.88 -11.75
N LEU A 204 -19.08 -24.14 -11.83
CA LEU A 204 -18.34 -24.72 -12.95
C LEU A 204 -19.03 -24.48 -14.30
N GLU A 205 -20.36 -24.65 -14.41
CA GLU A 205 -21.10 -24.40 -15.65
C GLU A 205 -21.00 -22.93 -16.11
N CYS A 206 -21.00 -21.99 -15.15
CA CYS A 206 -20.73 -20.58 -15.44
C CYS A 206 -19.31 -20.39 -16.00
N LEU A 207 -18.31 -21.06 -15.41
CA LEU A 207 -16.92 -20.99 -15.87
C LEU A 207 -16.76 -21.60 -17.27
N GLU A 208 -17.30 -22.79 -17.52
CA GLU A 208 -17.27 -23.46 -18.83
C GLU A 208 -17.85 -22.53 -19.92
N THR A 209 -18.95 -21.85 -19.61
CA THR A 209 -19.56 -20.88 -20.54
C THR A 209 -18.68 -19.64 -20.73
N LEU A 210 -18.10 -19.11 -19.66
CA LEU A 210 -17.16 -17.98 -19.74
C LEU A 210 -15.97 -18.32 -20.65
N ILE A 211 -15.35 -19.48 -20.47
CA ILE A 211 -14.19 -19.92 -21.25
C ILE A 211 -14.57 -20.15 -22.71
N SER A 212 -15.64 -20.89 -22.96
CA SER A 212 -16.09 -21.18 -24.33
C SER A 212 -16.54 -19.94 -25.10
N SER A 213 -17.11 -18.94 -24.43
CA SER A 213 -17.62 -17.72 -25.06
C SER A 213 -16.58 -16.61 -25.16
N CYS A 214 -15.76 -16.43 -24.12
CA CYS A 214 -14.88 -15.26 -23.95
C CYS A 214 -13.39 -15.62 -23.87
N GLY A 215 -13.01 -16.90 -23.93
CA GLY A 215 -11.64 -17.33 -23.61
C GLY A 215 -10.55 -16.72 -24.52
N SER A 216 -10.89 -16.31 -25.73
CA SER A 216 -9.95 -15.68 -26.67
C SER A 216 -9.77 -14.16 -26.45
N SER A 217 -10.69 -13.50 -25.76
CA SER A 217 -10.69 -12.05 -25.48
C SER A 217 -10.27 -11.74 -24.04
N LEU A 218 -10.46 -12.68 -23.12
CA LEU A 218 -10.22 -12.49 -21.69
C LEU A 218 -8.74 -12.16 -21.37
N GLN A 219 -8.56 -11.06 -20.65
CA GLN A 219 -7.27 -10.50 -20.21
C GLN A 219 -7.14 -10.44 -18.69
N GLU A 220 -8.25 -10.19 -17.98
CA GLU A 220 -8.28 -10.16 -16.52
C GLU A 220 -9.42 -11.00 -15.95
N LEU A 221 -9.09 -11.89 -15.03
CA LEU A 221 -10.04 -12.73 -14.32
C LEU A 221 -9.84 -12.62 -12.81
N ARG A 222 -10.90 -12.23 -12.10
CA ARG A 222 -10.97 -12.35 -10.64
C ARG A 222 -12.18 -13.18 -10.26
N LEU A 223 -11.93 -14.26 -9.53
CA LEU A 223 -12.90 -15.11 -8.87
C LEU A 223 -12.56 -15.14 -7.37
N LYS A 224 -12.77 -14.00 -6.70
CA LYS A 224 -12.44 -13.83 -5.29
C LYS A 224 -13.61 -14.19 -4.38
N GLU A 225 -13.35 -14.89 -3.28
CA GLU A 225 -14.39 -15.31 -2.32
C GLU A 225 -15.51 -16.13 -3.01
N ILE A 226 -15.11 -17.01 -3.94
CA ILE A 226 -16.00 -17.93 -4.65
C ILE A 226 -15.89 -19.31 -4.01
N GLY A 227 -16.90 -19.64 -3.20
CA GLY A 227 -16.90 -20.87 -2.41
C GLY A 227 -16.97 -22.18 -3.20
N LYS A 228 -17.22 -22.13 -4.51
CA LYS A 228 -17.31 -23.29 -5.41
C LYS A 228 -16.02 -23.59 -6.16
N ILE A 229 -14.95 -22.82 -5.95
CA ILE A 229 -13.64 -23.12 -6.56
C ILE A 229 -13.07 -24.38 -5.89
N ASP A 230 -12.75 -25.37 -6.71
CA ASP A 230 -12.09 -26.63 -6.36
C ASP A 230 -11.12 -27.05 -7.50
N ASP A 231 -10.55 -28.25 -7.41
CA ASP A 231 -9.57 -28.73 -8.41
C ASP A 231 -10.18 -28.95 -9.81
N GLU A 232 -11.46 -29.36 -9.89
CA GLU A 232 -12.17 -29.49 -11.17
C GLU A 232 -12.37 -28.11 -11.82
N PHE A 233 -12.66 -27.11 -11.00
CA PHE A 233 -12.73 -25.70 -11.40
C PHE A 233 -11.41 -25.22 -12.01
N LEU A 234 -10.27 -25.57 -11.42
CA LEU A 234 -8.95 -25.20 -11.93
C LEU A 234 -8.60 -25.93 -13.23
N GLN A 235 -8.98 -27.20 -13.36
CA GLN A 235 -8.81 -27.97 -14.60
C GLN A 235 -9.57 -27.33 -15.76
N GLU A 236 -10.81 -26.93 -15.55
CA GLU A 236 -11.60 -26.23 -16.57
C GLU A 236 -10.95 -24.88 -16.92
N LEU A 237 -10.53 -24.11 -15.92
CA LEU A 237 -9.83 -22.83 -16.13
C LEU A 237 -8.54 -22.98 -16.95
N SER A 238 -7.82 -24.08 -16.76
CA SER A 238 -6.57 -24.39 -17.48
C SER A 238 -6.79 -24.55 -18.98
N ARG A 239 -8.02 -24.81 -19.43
CA ARG A 239 -8.36 -24.87 -20.87
C ARG A 239 -8.15 -23.55 -21.58
N LEU A 240 -8.15 -22.41 -20.89
CA LEU A 240 -7.75 -21.13 -21.50
C LEU A 240 -6.34 -21.19 -22.11
N GLY A 241 -5.46 -22.01 -21.54
CA GLY A 241 -4.10 -22.26 -22.04
C GLY A 241 -4.02 -23.12 -23.31
N SER A 242 -5.14 -23.66 -23.79
CA SER A 242 -5.13 -24.50 -25.00
C SER A 242 -4.92 -23.66 -26.27
N ASP A 243 -4.45 -24.34 -27.32
CA ASP A 243 -4.25 -23.74 -28.66
C ASP A 243 -5.54 -23.13 -29.24
N ASP A 244 -6.71 -23.53 -28.74
CA ASP A 244 -8.01 -23.08 -29.23
C ASP A 244 -8.29 -21.61 -28.90
N TYR A 245 -7.79 -21.10 -27.78
CA TYR A 245 -8.14 -19.77 -27.27
C TYR A 245 -7.06 -18.72 -27.48
N ARG A 246 -5.77 -19.11 -27.50
CA ARG A 246 -4.63 -18.17 -27.48
C ARG A 246 -4.86 -17.07 -26.44
N HIS A 247 -5.08 -17.48 -25.19
CA HIS A 247 -5.44 -16.55 -24.11
C HIS A 247 -4.43 -15.41 -23.99
N ARG A 248 -4.91 -14.27 -23.51
CA ARG A 248 -4.11 -13.07 -23.21
C ARG A 248 -4.21 -12.70 -21.73
N LEU A 249 -4.44 -13.72 -20.90
CA LEU A 249 -4.71 -13.55 -19.49
C LEU A 249 -3.43 -13.06 -18.79
N THR A 250 -3.47 -11.82 -18.32
CA THR A 250 -2.35 -11.17 -17.62
C THR A 250 -2.63 -10.98 -16.13
N TYR A 251 -3.90 -10.99 -15.73
CA TYR A 251 -4.34 -10.86 -14.34
C TYR A 251 -5.16 -12.07 -13.94
N LEU A 252 -4.73 -12.76 -12.89
CA LEU A 252 -5.47 -13.86 -12.28
C LEU A 252 -5.54 -13.70 -10.76
N ASP A 253 -6.77 -13.75 -10.25
CA ASP A 253 -7.05 -13.70 -8.82
C ASP A 253 -8.08 -14.76 -8.44
N LEU A 254 -7.64 -15.78 -7.71
CA LEU A 254 -8.44 -16.90 -7.22
C LEU A 254 -8.49 -16.93 -5.68
N SER A 255 -8.32 -15.76 -5.05
CA SER A 255 -8.16 -15.67 -3.60
C SER A 255 -9.43 -16.00 -2.80
N ASP A 256 -9.19 -16.43 -1.56
CA ASP A 256 -10.23 -16.70 -0.56
C ASP A 256 -11.26 -17.77 -1.00
N PRO A 257 -10.83 -18.95 -1.51
CA PRO A 257 -11.77 -19.99 -1.91
C PRO A 257 -12.51 -20.58 -0.69
N GLY A 258 -13.57 -21.35 -0.94
CA GLY A 258 -14.31 -22.04 0.12
C GLY A 258 -13.46 -23.11 0.82
N GLU A 259 -12.72 -23.88 0.03
CA GLU A 259 -11.68 -24.81 0.46
C GLU A 259 -10.43 -24.58 -0.39
N SER A 260 -9.24 -24.85 0.16
CA SER A 260 -8.00 -24.72 -0.61
C SER A 260 -7.97 -25.78 -1.70
N CYS A 261 -7.78 -25.36 -2.95
CA CYS A 261 -7.38 -26.27 -4.02
C CYS A 261 -6.09 -27.01 -3.70
N GLY A 262 -5.93 -28.19 -4.30
CA GLY A 262 -4.75 -29.02 -4.25
C GLY A 262 -3.56 -28.38 -4.97
N GLU A 263 -2.36 -28.71 -4.51
CA GLU A 263 -1.12 -28.18 -5.04
C GLU A 263 -0.88 -28.59 -6.50
N GLU A 264 -1.16 -29.85 -6.85
CA GLU A 264 -1.02 -30.38 -8.22
C GLU A 264 -1.91 -29.64 -9.23
N ALA A 265 -3.19 -29.43 -8.90
CA ALA A 265 -4.12 -28.69 -9.76
C ALA A 265 -3.69 -27.22 -9.97
N MET A 266 -3.12 -26.59 -8.93
CA MET A 266 -2.60 -25.23 -9.04
C MET A 266 -1.33 -25.16 -9.90
N ILE A 267 -0.45 -26.16 -9.81
CA ILE A 267 0.73 -26.28 -10.67
C ILE A 267 0.30 -26.45 -12.14
N ASP A 268 -0.65 -27.35 -12.41
CA ASP A 268 -1.18 -27.57 -13.75
C ASP A 268 -1.78 -26.28 -14.33
N LEU A 269 -2.55 -25.54 -13.54
CA LEU A 269 -3.09 -24.23 -13.93
C LEU A 269 -1.99 -23.24 -14.30
N LEU A 270 -0.95 -23.11 -13.46
CA LEU A 270 0.16 -22.23 -13.76
C LEU A 270 0.96 -22.69 -14.98
N SER A 271 1.07 -24.00 -15.22
CA SER A 271 1.72 -24.52 -16.42
C SER A 271 1.02 -24.07 -17.71
N ALA A 272 -0.32 -23.96 -17.67
CA ALA A 272 -1.15 -23.52 -18.78
C ALA A 272 -1.13 -21.99 -18.94
N LEU A 273 -1.27 -21.23 -17.85
CA LEU A 273 -1.55 -19.78 -17.92
C LEU A 273 -0.38 -18.89 -17.49
N GLY A 274 0.54 -19.41 -16.69
CA GLY A 274 1.64 -18.69 -16.03
C GLY A 274 2.55 -17.85 -16.93
N PRO A 275 2.88 -18.25 -18.17
CA PRO A 275 3.83 -17.51 -19.00
C PRO A 275 3.44 -16.04 -19.29
N GLU A 276 2.15 -15.74 -19.37
CA GLU A 276 1.63 -14.39 -19.66
C GLU A 276 1.17 -13.61 -18.42
N LEU A 277 1.16 -14.25 -17.25
CA LEU A 277 0.69 -13.60 -16.02
C LEU A 277 1.64 -12.50 -15.56
N VAL A 278 1.06 -11.32 -15.35
CA VAL A 278 1.68 -10.12 -14.76
C VAL A 278 1.23 -9.95 -13.31
N TYR A 279 0.00 -10.37 -12.99
CA TYR A 279 -0.57 -10.35 -11.64
C TYR A 279 -1.11 -11.73 -11.27
N LEU A 280 -0.71 -12.22 -10.10
CA LEU A 280 -1.20 -13.47 -9.52
C LEU A 280 -1.57 -13.27 -8.05
N ASN A 281 -2.80 -13.64 -7.69
CA ASN A 281 -3.27 -13.69 -6.30
C ASN A 281 -3.87 -15.07 -5.98
N LEU A 282 -3.22 -15.79 -5.06
CA LEU A 282 -3.62 -17.10 -4.55
C LEU A 282 -3.74 -17.10 -3.02
N SER A 283 -4.13 -15.96 -2.47
CA SER A 283 -4.31 -15.77 -1.03
C SER A 283 -5.30 -16.76 -0.42
N ASN A 284 -5.00 -17.25 0.79
CA ASN A 284 -5.79 -18.22 1.58
C ASN A 284 -5.91 -19.65 1.00
N HIS A 285 -5.11 -20.03 -0.01
CA HIS A 285 -4.95 -21.44 -0.35
C HIS A 285 -4.08 -22.17 0.67
N ILE A 286 -4.64 -22.43 1.85
CA ILE A 286 -3.89 -22.85 3.05
C ILE A 286 -3.06 -24.15 2.92
N LEU A 287 -3.27 -24.93 1.86
CA LEU A 287 -2.53 -26.18 1.60
C LEU A 287 -1.28 -25.97 0.73
N LEU A 288 -1.06 -24.78 0.16
CA LEU A 288 0.12 -24.52 -0.68
C LEU A 288 1.38 -24.39 0.17
N THR A 289 2.41 -25.15 -0.21
CA THR A 289 3.68 -25.26 0.52
C THR A 289 4.83 -24.60 -0.23
N ASP A 290 6.05 -24.71 0.29
CA ASP A 290 7.26 -24.29 -0.43
C ASP A 290 7.44 -25.04 -1.76
N ALA A 291 6.93 -26.27 -1.88
CA ALA A 291 7.01 -27.06 -3.10
C ALA A 291 6.25 -26.38 -4.25
N PHE A 292 5.07 -25.82 -3.97
CA PHE A 292 4.32 -25.00 -4.92
C PHE A 292 5.15 -23.83 -5.50
N LEU A 293 5.96 -23.15 -4.67
CA LEU A 293 6.80 -22.07 -5.15
C LEU A 293 7.84 -22.58 -6.15
N SER A 294 8.48 -23.72 -5.87
CA SER A 294 9.52 -24.31 -6.71
C SER A 294 9.01 -25.07 -7.93
N GLU A 295 7.83 -25.66 -7.87
CA GLU A 295 7.26 -26.52 -8.92
C GLU A 295 6.16 -25.83 -9.73
N GLY A 296 5.45 -24.86 -9.14
CA GLY A 296 4.41 -24.08 -9.80
C GLY A 296 4.92 -22.74 -10.30
N ILE A 297 5.24 -21.82 -9.38
CA ILE A 297 5.56 -20.43 -9.76
C ILE A 297 6.88 -20.34 -10.51
N LEU A 298 7.96 -20.90 -9.97
CA LEU A 298 9.32 -20.78 -10.51
C LEU A 298 9.42 -21.24 -11.98
N PRO A 299 8.93 -22.43 -12.38
CA PRO A 299 9.08 -22.91 -13.74
C PRO A 299 8.06 -22.31 -14.71
N HIS A 300 6.92 -21.78 -14.25
CA HIS A 300 5.83 -21.40 -15.16
C HIS A 300 5.59 -19.88 -15.31
N THR A 301 6.12 -19.05 -14.42
CA THR A 301 6.01 -17.58 -14.55
C THR A 301 7.24 -16.95 -15.20
N ARG A 302 7.04 -15.91 -16.00
CA ARG A 302 8.13 -15.24 -16.77
C ARG A 302 8.12 -13.73 -16.73
N ILE A 303 6.95 -13.11 -16.50
CA ILE A 303 6.76 -11.67 -16.56
C ILE A 303 5.98 -11.13 -15.37
N LEU A 304 5.90 -11.90 -14.27
CA LEU A 304 5.11 -11.55 -13.10
C LEU A 304 5.67 -10.28 -12.44
N ARG A 305 4.79 -9.34 -12.11
CA ARG A 305 5.10 -8.06 -11.45
C ARG A 305 4.42 -7.91 -10.10
N SER A 306 3.28 -8.57 -9.91
CA SER A 306 2.51 -8.54 -8.68
C SER A 306 2.21 -9.96 -8.21
N LEU A 307 2.68 -10.28 -7.01
CA LEU A 307 2.48 -11.60 -6.40
C LEU A 307 1.85 -11.44 -5.02
N ILE A 308 0.65 -11.99 -4.84
CA ILE A 308 -0.13 -11.90 -3.60
C ILE A 308 -0.38 -13.33 -3.11
N LEU A 309 0.28 -13.71 -2.01
CA LEU A 309 0.24 -15.03 -1.41
C LEU A 309 0.01 -14.88 0.10
N ASN A 310 -1.02 -14.12 0.48
CA ASN A 310 -1.31 -13.90 1.88
C ASN A 310 -1.92 -15.17 2.52
N ASN A 311 -1.69 -15.34 3.82
CA ASN A 311 -2.25 -16.43 4.61
C ASN A 311 -2.07 -17.85 3.99
N LEU A 312 -0.85 -18.15 3.57
CA LEU A 312 -0.36 -19.48 3.19
C LEU A 312 0.53 -20.01 4.33
N PRO A 313 -0.05 -20.64 5.37
CA PRO A 313 0.63 -20.94 6.63
C PRO A 313 1.75 -21.98 6.51
N GLU A 314 1.75 -22.80 5.45
CA GLU A 314 2.76 -23.83 5.19
C GLU A 314 4.02 -23.29 4.51
N LEU A 315 4.04 -22.01 4.09
CA LEU A 315 5.24 -21.37 3.58
C LEU A 315 6.26 -21.16 4.69
N THR A 316 7.51 -21.56 4.44
CA THR A 316 8.60 -21.40 5.41
C THR A 316 9.56 -20.28 5.01
N ASP A 317 10.20 -19.66 6.01
CA ASP A 317 11.19 -18.61 5.78
C ASP A 317 12.32 -19.06 4.83
N ARG A 318 12.74 -20.33 4.95
CA ARG A 318 13.79 -20.91 4.11
C ARG A 318 13.31 -21.21 2.70
N GLY A 319 12.10 -21.74 2.53
CA GLY A 319 11.57 -22.07 1.21
C GLY A 319 11.31 -20.83 0.37
N VAL A 320 10.69 -19.80 0.97
CA VAL A 320 10.50 -18.50 0.32
C VAL A 320 11.85 -17.86 -0.04
N ALA A 321 12.85 -17.92 0.85
CA ALA A 321 14.20 -17.43 0.53
C ALA A 321 14.81 -18.18 -0.67
N SER A 322 14.81 -19.51 -0.63
CA SER A 322 15.34 -20.36 -1.71
C SER A 322 14.65 -20.12 -3.05
N PHE A 323 13.34 -19.84 -3.03
CA PHE A 323 12.57 -19.49 -4.21
C PHE A 323 13.08 -18.17 -4.82
N PHE A 324 13.10 -17.07 -4.05
CA PHE A 324 13.54 -15.76 -4.56
C PHE A 324 15.02 -15.74 -4.98
N GLU A 325 15.89 -16.51 -4.31
CA GLU A 325 17.29 -16.70 -4.72
C GLU A 325 17.42 -17.38 -6.09
N SER A 326 16.48 -18.28 -6.43
CA SER A 326 16.52 -19.09 -7.65
C SER A 326 15.68 -18.51 -8.80
N TRP A 327 14.84 -17.50 -8.55
CA TRP A 327 13.82 -17.03 -9.48
C TRP A 327 14.34 -16.06 -10.56
N SER A 328 15.53 -16.30 -11.08
CA SER A 328 16.24 -15.41 -12.02
C SER A 328 15.53 -15.17 -13.36
N ASN A 329 14.59 -16.04 -13.72
CA ASN A 329 13.90 -16.00 -15.02
C ASN A 329 12.64 -15.11 -15.00
N ASN A 330 12.29 -14.55 -13.85
CA ASN A 330 11.22 -13.59 -13.71
C ASN A 330 11.83 -12.22 -13.37
N PRO A 331 11.28 -11.12 -13.88
CA PRO A 331 11.86 -9.82 -13.60
C PRO A 331 11.46 -9.35 -12.18
N PRO A 332 12.10 -8.29 -11.64
CA PRO A 332 11.78 -7.74 -10.32
C PRO A 332 10.29 -7.46 -10.15
N LEU A 333 9.75 -7.82 -8.97
CA LEU A 333 8.37 -7.51 -8.60
C LEU A 333 8.21 -6.02 -8.27
N VAL A 334 7.05 -5.49 -8.61
CA VAL A 334 6.59 -4.13 -8.25
C VAL A 334 5.73 -4.17 -7.00
N SER A 335 4.92 -5.23 -6.83
CA SER A 335 4.05 -5.42 -5.67
C SER A 335 4.20 -6.83 -5.10
N LEU A 336 4.36 -6.93 -3.78
CA LEU A 336 4.43 -8.20 -3.08
C LEU A 336 3.61 -8.14 -1.79
N ASP A 337 2.69 -9.09 -1.64
CA ASP A 337 1.96 -9.31 -0.39
C ASP A 337 2.14 -10.75 0.07
N LEU A 338 2.80 -10.89 1.22
CA LEU A 338 2.99 -12.16 1.93
C LEU A 338 2.49 -12.03 3.37
N SER A 339 1.51 -11.16 3.60
CA SER A 339 0.96 -10.93 4.92
C SER A 339 0.34 -12.19 5.52
N ARG A 340 0.29 -12.23 6.85
CA ARG A 340 -0.26 -13.35 7.65
C ARG A 340 0.49 -14.68 7.52
N ASN A 341 1.62 -14.72 6.80
CA ASN A 341 2.55 -15.86 6.77
C ASN A 341 3.50 -15.79 7.98
N HIS A 342 3.00 -16.25 9.12
CA HIS A 342 3.63 -16.06 10.43
C HIS A 342 4.98 -16.77 10.64
N LEU A 343 5.33 -17.73 9.77
CA LEU A 343 6.63 -18.43 9.77
C LEU A 343 7.73 -17.66 9.04
N LEU A 344 7.39 -16.64 8.25
CA LEU A 344 8.35 -15.87 7.47
C LEU A 344 9.07 -14.81 8.31
N ALA A 345 10.35 -14.58 7.99
CA ALA A 345 11.26 -13.76 8.78
C ALA A 345 12.40 -13.20 7.90
N ASP A 346 13.62 -13.16 8.44
CA ASP A 346 14.76 -12.45 7.89
C ASP A 346 15.29 -13.05 6.58
N ASN A 347 15.31 -14.37 6.42
CA ASN A 347 15.87 -14.99 5.22
C ASN A 347 15.00 -14.66 4.01
N ALA A 348 13.68 -14.81 4.16
CA ALA A 348 12.72 -14.51 3.11
C ALA A 348 12.81 -13.04 2.69
N LEU A 349 12.77 -12.09 3.64
CA LEU A 349 12.81 -10.67 3.31
C LEU A 349 14.15 -10.27 2.66
N THR A 350 15.27 -10.85 3.11
CA THR A 350 16.58 -10.59 2.51
C THR A 350 16.62 -11.03 1.05
N ALA A 351 16.19 -12.25 0.75
CA ALA A 351 16.13 -12.79 -0.60
C ALA A 351 15.15 -12.00 -1.50
N ILE A 352 13.99 -11.61 -0.97
CA ILE A 352 13.01 -10.74 -1.66
C ILE A 352 13.66 -9.42 -2.07
N LEU A 353 14.40 -8.78 -1.17
CA LEU A 353 15.05 -7.50 -1.46
C LEU A 353 16.23 -7.63 -2.41
N GLU A 354 16.90 -8.79 -2.44
CA GLU A 354 17.95 -9.11 -3.41
C GLU A 354 17.39 -9.29 -4.82
N HIS A 355 16.25 -9.94 -4.95
CA HIS A 355 15.61 -10.19 -6.23
C HIS A 355 14.82 -8.97 -6.75
N SER A 356 13.94 -8.41 -5.91
CA SER A 356 12.91 -7.45 -6.33
C SER A 356 13.12 -6.03 -5.79
N GLY A 357 14.02 -5.83 -4.82
CA GLY A 357 14.11 -4.57 -4.06
C GLY A 357 14.22 -3.32 -4.94
N GLU A 358 14.99 -3.37 -6.03
CA GLU A 358 15.23 -2.21 -6.89
C GLU A 358 13.98 -1.64 -7.58
N ALA A 359 12.95 -2.47 -7.80
CA ALA A 359 11.71 -2.08 -8.46
C ALA A 359 10.47 -2.13 -7.56
N LEU A 360 10.63 -2.63 -6.32
CA LEU A 360 9.51 -2.87 -5.41
C LEU A 360 8.90 -1.55 -4.93
N GLU A 361 7.62 -1.33 -5.26
CA GLU A 361 6.85 -0.15 -4.88
C GLU A 361 5.90 -0.42 -3.71
N GLU A 362 5.33 -1.63 -3.64
CA GLU A 362 4.39 -2.03 -2.59
C GLU A 362 4.85 -3.33 -1.91
N LEU A 363 5.02 -3.28 -0.58
CA LEU A 363 5.39 -4.43 0.22
C LEU A 363 4.43 -4.59 1.39
N ASN A 364 3.84 -5.78 1.52
CA ASN A 364 3.04 -6.16 2.68
C ASN A 364 3.62 -7.41 3.35
N VAL A 365 4.23 -7.21 4.51
CA VAL A 365 4.78 -8.26 5.40
C VAL A 365 4.10 -8.21 6.77
N ASN A 366 2.85 -7.74 6.79
CA ASN A 366 2.05 -7.67 8.01
C ASN A 366 1.99 -9.05 8.68
N GLY A 367 2.28 -9.10 9.98
CA GLY A 367 2.28 -10.34 10.76
C GLY A 367 3.58 -11.13 10.77
N TRP A 368 4.66 -10.66 10.10
CA TRP A 368 5.98 -11.27 10.17
C TRP A 368 6.69 -10.92 11.49
N ARG A 369 6.37 -11.66 12.54
CA ARG A 369 6.74 -11.32 13.94
C ARG A 369 8.23 -11.42 14.25
N HIS A 370 9.00 -12.07 13.39
CA HIS A 370 10.39 -12.45 13.62
C HIS A 370 11.39 -11.70 12.73
N LEU A 371 10.95 -10.64 12.05
CA LEU A 371 11.85 -9.74 11.35
C LEU A 371 12.70 -8.95 12.34
N SER A 372 14.02 -8.94 12.13
CA SER A 372 14.97 -8.16 12.90
C SER A 372 15.05 -6.70 12.43
N GLU A 373 15.48 -5.82 13.33
CA GLU A 373 15.68 -4.40 13.05
C GLU A 373 16.70 -4.19 11.89
N ASP A 374 17.75 -5.00 11.80
CA ASP A 374 18.79 -4.86 10.77
C ASP A 374 18.24 -5.14 9.35
N VAL A 375 17.47 -6.21 9.18
CA VAL A 375 16.85 -6.54 7.88
C VAL A 375 15.81 -5.49 7.51
N LEU A 376 15.01 -5.04 8.47
CA LEU A 376 14.05 -3.95 8.26
C LEU A 376 14.75 -2.65 7.82
N ILE A 377 15.86 -2.26 8.46
CA ILE A 377 16.65 -1.08 8.07
C ILE A 377 17.19 -1.22 6.64
N SER A 378 17.52 -2.44 6.21
CA SER A 378 18.07 -2.69 4.87
C SER A 378 17.16 -2.25 3.73
N LEU A 379 15.83 -2.17 3.94
CA LEU A 379 14.86 -1.64 2.95
C LEU A 379 15.22 -0.22 2.52
N ALA A 380 15.75 0.61 3.44
CA ALA A 380 16.18 1.96 3.10
C ALA A 380 17.24 1.98 1.99
N ILE A 381 18.04 0.93 1.87
CA ILE A 381 19.13 0.85 0.89
C ILE A 381 18.68 0.06 -0.34
N ARG A 382 17.97 -1.05 -0.12
CA ARG A 382 17.63 -2.02 -1.16
C ARG A 382 16.31 -1.73 -1.88
N ALA A 383 15.42 -0.93 -1.31
CA ALA A 383 14.11 -0.60 -1.87
C ALA A 383 13.92 0.92 -2.10
N PRO A 384 14.66 1.52 -3.06
CA PRO A 384 14.60 2.96 -3.31
C PRO A 384 13.24 3.43 -3.87
N GLU A 385 12.55 2.54 -4.56
CA GLU A 385 11.28 2.77 -5.24
C GLU A 385 10.06 2.55 -4.34
N LEU A 386 10.26 2.07 -3.10
CA LEU A 386 9.18 1.74 -2.16
C LEU A 386 8.29 2.96 -1.87
N ARG A 387 6.99 2.79 -2.11
CA ARG A 387 5.93 3.80 -1.96
C ARG A 387 5.01 3.44 -0.79
N LYS A 388 4.66 2.17 -0.65
CA LYS A 388 3.79 1.68 0.43
C LYS A 388 4.40 0.48 1.13
N ALA A 389 4.37 0.50 2.45
CA ALA A 389 4.80 -0.62 3.27
C ALA A 389 3.77 -0.92 4.37
N ASP A 390 3.22 -2.14 4.39
CA ASP A 390 2.48 -2.65 5.55
C ASP A 390 3.37 -3.61 6.33
N VAL A 391 3.79 -3.12 7.50
CA VAL A 391 4.63 -3.83 8.47
C VAL A 391 3.92 -3.91 9.82
N GLY A 392 2.58 -3.93 9.81
CA GLY A 392 1.80 -4.13 11.01
C GLY A 392 2.15 -5.47 11.68
N TRP A 393 2.10 -5.49 13.01
CA TRP A 393 2.41 -6.65 13.85
C TRP A 393 3.86 -7.18 13.71
N VAL A 394 4.77 -6.39 13.16
CA VAL A 394 6.21 -6.68 13.14
C VAL A 394 6.86 -6.15 14.43
N ARG A 395 7.41 -7.05 15.25
CA ARG A 395 7.81 -6.75 16.64
C ARG A 395 8.97 -5.76 16.75
N ASP A 396 9.94 -5.84 15.85
CA ASP A 396 11.14 -4.99 15.86
C ASP A 396 11.00 -3.75 14.96
N MET A 397 9.78 -3.38 14.56
CA MET A 397 9.52 -2.05 13.99
C MET A 397 9.65 -0.97 15.07
N THR A 398 10.70 -0.15 14.95
CA THR A 398 11.00 0.96 15.88
C THR A 398 11.02 2.31 15.16
N ASP A 399 11.01 3.40 15.94
CA ASP A 399 11.19 4.76 15.40
C ASP A 399 12.50 4.90 14.60
N PHE A 400 13.53 4.10 14.93
CA PHE A 400 14.82 4.08 14.24
C PHE A 400 14.73 3.45 12.84
N VAL A 401 13.96 2.36 12.69
CA VAL A 401 13.68 1.74 11.39
C VAL A 401 13.00 2.74 10.47
N VAL A 402 11.90 3.35 10.92
CA VAL A 402 11.16 4.33 10.12
C VAL A 402 12.05 5.52 9.78
N LYS A 403 12.90 5.95 10.72
CA LYS A 403 13.90 6.98 10.45
C LYS A 403 14.88 6.58 9.36
N ALA A 404 15.38 5.36 9.36
CA ALA A 404 16.26 4.88 8.30
C ALA A 404 15.56 4.91 6.94
N TRP A 405 14.29 4.53 6.87
CA TRP A 405 13.52 4.58 5.62
C TRP A 405 13.29 6.01 5.13
N VAL A 406 12.97 6.93 6.04
CA VAL A 406 12.67 8.32 5.70
C VAL A 406 13.92 9.11 5.33
N ASP A 407 14.97 9.01 6.15
CA ASP A 407 16.17 9.84 6.11
C ASP A 407 17.37 9.18 5.41
N GLY A 408 17.34 7.86 5.22
CA GLY A 408 18.50 7.04 4.86
C GLY A 408 19.34 6.64 6.08
N THR A 409 20.24 5.69 5.88
CA THR A 409 21.16 5.20 6.91
C THR A 409 22.44 6.03 6.94
N PRO A 410 23.04 6.30 8.11
CA PRO A 410 24.31 7.00 8.20
C PRO A 410 25.43 6.14 7.59
N GLN A 411 26.20 6.69 6.65
CA GLN A 411 27.45 6.06 6.25
C GLN A 411 28.50 6.24 7.34
N GLY A 412 29.30 5.21 7.61
CA GLY A 412 30.39 5.21 8.57
C GLY A 412 31.59 6.10 8.18
N GLY A 413 31.36 7.35 7.80
CA GLY A 413 32.39 8.32 7.44
C GLY A 413 31.97 9.75 7.79
N VAL A 414 32.68 10.37 8.73
CA VAL A 414 32.54 11.80 9.02
C VAL A 414 33.25 12.58 7.92
N GLU A 415 32.52 13.13 6.95
CA GLU A 415 33.09 14.13 6.05
C GLU A 415 33.24 15.46 6.80
N THR A 416 34.44 15.76 7.28
CA THR A 416 34.80 17.10 7.74
C THR A 416 34.91 18.03 6.53
N LYS A 417 33.84 18.76 6.20
CA LYS A 417 33.94 19.90 5.28
C LYS A 417 34.53 21.11 6.02
N LEU A 418 35.81 21.38 5.79
CA LEU A 418 36.43 22.65 6.14
C LEU A 418 35.86 23.75 5.22
N LYS A 419 34.96 24.59 5.74
CA LYS A 419 34.65 25.86 5.07
C LYS A 419 35.78 26.84 5.35
N GLY A 420 36.49 27.25 4.29
CA GLY A 420 37.30 28.47 4.32
C GLY A 420 36.39 29.69 4.49
N GLY A 421 36.20 30.11 5.74
CA GLY A 421 35.53 31.36 6.07
C GLY A 421 36.50 32.52 5.96
N LYS A 422 36.13 33.54 5.18
CA LYS A 422 36.84 34.82 5.09
C LYS A 422 37.00 35.43 6.48
N GLU A 423 38.23 35.87 6.76
CA GLU A 423 38.68 36.79 7.80
C GLU A 423 37.65 37.18 8.86
N GLU A 424 37.67 36.49 10.01
CA GLU A 424 37.25 37.12 11.26
C GLU A 424 38.07 36.62 12.46
N LYS A 425 38.22 37.53 13.42
CA LYS A 425 39.25 37.61 14.45
C LYS A 425 39.07 36.58 15.58
N ASP A 426 39.51 35.34 15.40
CA ASP A 426 39.98 34.49 16.51
C ASP A 426 40.78 33.27 15.99
N PRO A 427 42.11 33.20 16.17
CA PRO A 427 42.94 32.15 15.55
C PRO A 427 42.78 30.73 16.13
N ASN A 428 41.85 30.49 17.08
CA ASN A 428 41.71 29.20 17.76
C ASN A 428 40.27 28.64 17.87
N ALA A 429 39.28 29.22 17.21
CA ALA A 429 37.91 28.70 17.21
C ALA A 429 37.65 27.78 16.01
N MET A 430 38.08 26.52 16.11
CA MET A 430 37.70 25.47 15.15
C MET A 430 36.28 24.98 15.46
N GLN A 431 35.29 25.44 14.69
CA GLN A 431 33.92 24.97 14.79
C GLN A 431 33.71 23.79 13.82
N VAL A 432 33.56 22.59 14.37
CA VAL A 432 33.29 21.36 13.61
C VAL A 432 31.77 21.15 13.57
N ASP A 433 31.13 21.42 12.43
CA ASP A 433 29.77 20.96 12.17
C ASP A 433 29.84 19.54 11.60
N THR A 434 29.47 18.54 12.39
CA THR A 434 29.39 17.15 11.93
C THR A 434 28.19 17.00 11.00
N VAL A 435 28.44 17.04 9.69
CA VAL A 435 27.44 16.68 8.68
C VAL A 435 27.47 15.15 8.55
N VAL A 436 26.45 14.47 9.06
CA VAL A 436 26.29 13.02 8.86
C VAL A 436 25.81 12.80 7.43
N VAL A 437 26.68 12.24 6.59
CA VAL A 437 26.30 11.80 5.24
C VAL A 437 25.41 10.57 5.39
N ARG A 438 24.18 10.64 4.86
CA ARG A 438 23.24 9.53 4.83
C ARG A 438 23.12 8.99 3.41
N THR A 439 22.98 7.68 3.28
CA THR A 439 22.72 7.03 2.00
C THR A 439 21.48 6.16 2.04
N GLY A 440 20.90 5.96 0.86
CA GLY A 440 19.60 5.30 0.73
C GLY A 440 18.45 6.22 1.16
N GLY A 441 17.48 5.62 1.83
CA GLY A 441 16.15 6.15 2.10
C GLY A 441 15.16 5.80 0.98
N CYS A 442 13.97 5.37 1.36
CA CYS A 442 12.84 5.16 0.46
C CYS A 442 12.28 6.54 0.06
N LYS A 443 12.83 7.14 -1.00
CA LYS A 443 12.52 8.53 -1.39
C LYS A 443 11.11 8.72 -1.92
N LYS A 444 10.47 7.65 -2.38
CA LYS A 444 9.09 7.67 -2.87
C LYS A 444 8.06 7.22 -1.84
N LEU A 445 8.48 6.97 -0.59
CA LEU A 445 7.62 6.48 0.48
C LEU A 445 6.49 7.47 0.78
N GLU A 446 5.27 6.97 0.68
CA GLU A 446 4.00 7.70 0.84
C GLU A 446 3.21 7.18 2.04
N GLU A 447 3.23 5.88 2.28
CA GLU A 447 2.43 5.24 3.33
C GLU A 447 3.22 4.15 4.05
N VAL A 448 3.15 4.15 5.39
CA VAL A 448 3.64 3.04 6.22
C VAL A 448 2.59 2.68 7.25
N LYS A 449 2.08 1.44 7.19
CA LYS A 449 1.17 0.89 8.19
C LYS A 449 1.97 0.15 9.26
N VAL A 450 1.80 0.56 10.52
CA VAL A 450 2.55 0.05 11.69
C VAL A 450 1.62 -0.43 12.80
N TRP A 451 0.38 -0.79 12.48
CA TRP A 451 -0.61 -1.25 13.46
C TRP A 451 -0.07 -2.42 14.29
N GLY A 452 -0.24 -2.39 15.61
CA GLY A 452 0.29 -3.44 16.51
C GLY A 452 1.82 -3.40 16.76
N CYS A 453 2.55 -2.43 16.18
CA CYS A 453 3.99 -2.27 16.43
C CYS A 453 4.24 -1.43 17.69
N ASN A 454 4.26 -2.09 18.86
CA ASN A 454 4.32 -1.44 20.16
C ASN A 454 5.59 -0.61 20.44
N ARG A 455 6.64 -0.72 19.60
CA ARG A 455 7.89 0.05 19.73
C ARG A 455 7.91 1.33 18.89
N ILE A 456 6.86 1.60 18.13
CA ILE A 456 6.63 2.90 17.46
C ILE A 456 6.05 3.88 18.46
N THR A 457 6.63 5.09 18.54
CA THR A 457 6.20 6.13 19.48
C THR A 457 5.73 7.39 18.76
N LEU A 458 5.20 8.34 19.53
CA LEU A 458 4.85 9.68 19.03
C LEU A 458 6.04 10.46 18.46
N LYS A 459 7.28 10.00 18.69
CA LYS A 459 8.51 10.60 18.15
C LYS A 459 8.90 10.05 16.79
N CYS A 460 8.18 9.05 16.27
CA CYS A 460 8.40 8.48 14.97
C CYS A 460 8.43 9.58 13.89
N PRO A 461 9.47 9.64 13.04
CA PRO A 461 9.62 10.68 12.05
C PRO A 461 8.51 10.61 11.00
N ARG A 462 8.05 11.77 10.56
CA ARG A 462 7.03 11.91 9.51
C ARG A 462 7.59 12.81 8.42
N ARG A 463 7.41 12.42 7.15
CA ARG A 463 7.69 13.32 6.03
C ARG A 463 6.64 14.40 5.98
N VAL A 464 7.09 15.63 5.77
CA VAL A 464 6.21 16.78 5.62
C VAL A 464 6.24 17.18 4.16
N ARG A 465 5.11 17.02 3.46
CA ARG A 465 4.94 17.51 2.10
C ARG A 465 4.91 19.04 2.11
N ASN A 466 5.93 19.69 1.54
CA ASN A 466 5.90 21.12 1.23
C ASN A 466 5.11 21.33 -0.07
N LEU A 467 3.86 21.79 0.03
CA LEU A 467 2.91 21.90 -1.10
C LEU A 467 3.27 22.95 -2.17
N PHE A 468 4.31 23.77 -1.98
CA PHE A 468 4.66 24.85 -2.92
C PHE A 468 5.59 24.44 -4.07
N SER A 469 6.33 23.33 -3.98
CA SER A 469 7.25 22.90 -5.04
C SER A 469 6.63 21.94 -6.07
N ASP A 470 5.53 21.28 -5.72
CA ASP A 470 4.98 20.14 -6.48
C ASP A 470 3.76 20.51 -7.35
N MET A 471 3.47 21.80 -7.53
CA MET A 471 2.39 22.31 -8.41
C MET A 471 2.55 21.97 -9.91
N LYS A 472 3.52 21.12 -10.29
CA LYS A 472 3.65 20.58 -11.65
C LYS A 472 3.34 19.09 -11.80
N ARG A 473 3.08 18.34 -10.72
CA ARG A 473 2.63 16.94 -10.78
C ARG A 473 1.71 16.65 -9.60
N ALA A 474 0.46 17.07 -9.73
CA ALA A 474 -0.58 16.77 -8.77
C ALA A 474 -1.42 15.60 -9.31
N ASP A 475 -1.00 14.38 -9.02
CA ASP A 475 -1.86 13.21 -9.04
C ASP A 475 -2.09 12.78 -7.58
N GLY A 476 -3.38 12.64 -7.25
CA GLY A 476 -3.92 12.74 -5.90
C GLY A 476 -3.47 11.66 -4.93
N TRP A 477 -3.21 12.09 -3.69
CA TRP A 477 -3.20 11.23 -2.51
C TRP A 477 -4.24 11.75 -1.53
N PHE A 478 -5.19 10.89 -1.21
CA PHE A 478 -6.07 11.04 -0.07
C PHE A 478 -5.25 10.80 1.21
N VAL A 479 -5.34 11.76 2.12
CA VAL A 479 -5.06 11.54 3.54
C VAL A 479 -6.44 11.46 4.17
N GLU A 480 -6.89 10.27 4.56
CA GLU A 480 -7.95 10.15 5.55
C GLU A 480 -7.33 10.41 6.93
N GLY A 481 -7.35 11.68 7.34
CA GLY A 481 -7.70 12.07 8.70
C GLY A 481 -9.11 12.67 8.58
N HIS A 482 -10.06 12.48 9.48
CA HIS A 482 -9.99 12.31 10.93
C HIS A 482 -11.02 11.22 11.30
N GLU A 483 -10.83 10.43 12.34
CA GLU A 483 -11.25 10.82 13.68
C GLU A 483 -10.51 9.98 14.73
N TYR A 484 -10.35 10.59 15.90
CA TYR A 484 -10.16 9.87 17.14
C TYR A 484 -11.14 8.70 17.23
N LEU A 485 -10.62 7.50 17.43
CA LEU A 485 -11.14 6.40 18.26
C LEU A 485 -10.04 5.33 18.15
N TRP A 486 -9.10 5.24 19.10
CA TRP A 486 -9.23 4.28 20.20
C TRP A 486 -10.53 3.47 20.13
N TYR A 487 -10.50 2.36 19.39
CA TYR A 487 -10.67 0.99 19.91
C TYR A 487 -10.09 -0.02 18.93
#